data_AF-A0A968A713-F1
#
_entry.id   AF-A0A968A713-F1
#
_cell.length_a   1.000
_cell.length_b   1.000
_cell.length_c   1.000
_cell.angle_alpha   90.00
_cell.angle_beta   90.00
_cell.angle_gamma   90.00
#
_symmetry.space_group_name_H-M   'P 1'
#
loop_
_entity.id
_entity.type
_entity.pdbx_description
1 polymer ?
#
loop_
_entity_poly.entity_id
_entity_poly.type
_entity_poly.pdbx_seq_one_letter_code
_entity_poly.pdbx_strand_id
1 'polypeptide(L)'
;MILILTGIGLLLWWNNFEDTQLSGRLIEFESTSAENLEGFTRADGVIPLPFPETFGPHNDFRTEWWYYTGNLETEEGRHFGYQLTFFRQALVPQEQILTSESQW
;
A
#
# COMPACT_ATOMS: atom_id res chain seq x y z
N MET A 1 -26.34 -1.87 46.98
CA MET A 1 -25.58 -3.11 46.72
C MET A 1 -25.48 -3.43 45.22
N ILE A 2 -26.57 -3.36 44.44
CA ILE A 2 -26.58 -3.63 42.98
C ILE A 2 -25.71 -2.64 42.17
N LEU A 3 -25.70 -1.35 42.52
CA LEU A 3 -24.91 -0.32 41.81
C LEU A 3 -23.38 -0.48 41.95
N ILE A 4 -22.92 -1.13 43.02
CA ILE A 4 -21.49 -1.36 43.27
C ILE A 4 -20.99 -2.53 42.42
N LEU A 5 -21.82 -3.58 42.26
CA LEU A 5 -21.50 -4.74 41.44
C LEU A 5 -21.46 -4.41 39.94
N THR A 6 -22.34 -3.53 39.47
CA THR A 6 -22.29 -3.03 38.09
C THR A 6 -21.07 -2.16 37.83
N GLY A 7 -20.67 -1.34 38.82
CA GLY A 7 -19.47 -0.51 38.73
C GLY A 7 -18.18 -1.34 38.66
N ILE A 8 -18.07 -2.38 39.51
CA ILE A 8 -16.92 -3.31 39.48
C ILE A 8 -16.91 -4.11 38.17
N GLY A 9 -18.07 -4.56 37.69
CA GLY A 9 -18.18 -5.24 36.40
C GLY A 9 -17.72 -4.39 35.23
N LEU A 10 -18.10 -3.10 35.19
CA LEU A 10 -17.66 -2.15 34.18
C LEU A 10 -16.16 -1.83 34.28
N LEU A 11 -15.63 -1.75 35.49
CA LEU A 11 -14.21 -1.46 35.72
C LEU A 11 -13.32 -2.64 35.33
N LEU A 12 -13.78 -3.86 35.60
CA LEU A 12 -13.12 -5.09 35.15
C LEU A 12 -13.25 -5.30 33.63
N TRP A 13 -14.39 -4.93 33.04
CA TRP A 13 -14.56 -4.96 31.59
C TRP A 13 -13.67 -3.94 30.87
N TRP A 14 -13.54 -2.73 31.43
CA TRP A 14 -12.62 -1.69 30.94
C TRP A 14 -11.15 -2.14 30.96
N ASN A 15 -10.73 -2.86 32.00
CA ASN A 15 -9.36 -3.33 32.16
C ASN A 15 -8.99 -4.54 31.27
N ASN A 16 -9.98 -5.19 30.64
CA ASN A 16 -9.78 -6.37 29.79
C ASN A 16 -9.91 -6.05 28.29
N PHE A 17 -9.87 -4.78 27.91
CA PHE A 17 -9.60 -4.43 26.51
C PHE A 17 -8.13 -4.75 26.21
N GLU A 18 -7.89 -5.94 25.68
CA GLU A 18 -6.64 -6.22 24.99
C GLU A 18 -6.65 -5.41 23.69
N ASP A 19 -5.79 -4.39 23.61
CA ASP A 19 -5.50 -3.73 22.36
C ASP A 19 -4.95 -4.79 21.40
N THR A 20 -5.74 -5.17 20.40
CA THR A 20 -5.27 -5.98 19.28
C THR A 20 -4.09 -5.26 18.66
N GLN A 21 -2.86 -5.67 19.02
CA GLN A 21 -1.67 -5.10 18.43
C GLN A 21 -1.65 -5.49 16.95
N LEU A 22 -2.01 -4.55 16.09
CA LEU A 22 -1.68 -4.61 14.67
C LEU A 22 -0.16 -4.66 14.59
N SER A 23 0.38 -5.88 14.43
CA SER A 23 1.81 -6.10 14.21
C SER A 23 2.17 -5.61 12.80
N GLY A 24 2.27 -4.29 12.64
CA GLY A 24 2.92 -3.68 11.49
C GLY A 24 4.42 -3.91 11.61
N ARG A 25 4.96 -4.85 10.82
CA ARG A 25 6.41 -4.98 10.67
C ARG A 25 6.88 -3.85 9.75
N LEU A 26 7.54 -2.84 10.31
CA LEU A 26 8.36 -1.93 9.53
C LEU A 26 9.47 -2.77 8.88
N ILE A 27 9.38 -2.96 7.57
CA ILE A 27 10.52 -3.45 6.80
C ILE A 27 11.40 -2.23 6.60
N GLU A 28 12.45 -2.14 7.42
CA GLU A 28 13.55 -1.21 7.18
C GLU A 28 14.24 -1.66 5.89
N PHE A 29 13.90 -1.02 4.78
CA PHE A 29 14.69 -1.11 3.56
C PHE A 29 16.01 -0.42 3.87
N GLU A 30 17.06 -1.19 4.12
CA GLU A 30 18.42 -0.68 4.23
C GLU A 30 18.73 0.04 2.91
N SER A 31 18.70 1.37 2.92
CA SER A 31 19.03 2.22 1.79
C SER A 31 20.53 2.17 1.55
N THR A 32 21.02 1.05 1.03
CA THR A 32 22.42 0.93 0.64
C THR A 32 22.62 1.75 -0.63
N SER A 33 23.41 2.82 -0.51
CA SER A 33 23.60 3.94 -1.44
C SER A 33 22.49 4.99 -1.39
N ALA A 34 22.89 6.26 -1.26
CA ALA A 34 22.00 7.39 -1.46
C ALA A 34 21.25 7.16 -2.77
N GLU A 35 19.92 7.03 -2.70
CA GLU A 35 19.10 6.75 -3.87
C GLU A 35 19.39 7.79 -4.94
N ASN A 36 20.03 7.39 -6.04
CA ASN A 36 20.23 8.29 -7.16
C ASN A 36 18.88 8.46 -7.85
N LEU A 37 18.19 9.54 -7.48
CA LEU A 37 16.90 9.95 -8.05
C LEU A 37 17.08 10.84 -9.29
N GLU A 38 18.31 11.09 -9.73
CA GLU A 38 18.60 11.89 -10.91
C GLU A 38 17.96 11.23 -12.14
N GLY A 39 17.16 12.02 -12.87
CA GLY A 39 16.38 11.56 -14.02
C GLY A 39 14.98 11.02 -13.70
N PHE A 40 14.57 10.92 -12.43
CA PHE A 40 13.19 10.59 -12.07
C PHE A 40 12.38 11.83 -11.68
N THR A 41 11.09 11.85 -12.03
CA THR A 41 10.14 12.88 -11.58
C THR A 41 9.96 12.81 -10.07
N ARG A 42 9.89 13.98 -9.42
CA ARG A 42 9.63 14.11 -7.98
C ARG A 42 8.16 14.44 -7.75
N ALA A 43 7.55 13.77 -6.77
CA ALA A 43 6.20 14.07 -6.28
C ALA A 43 6.25 15.08 -5.12
N ASP A 44 6.79 16.28 -5.36
CA ASP A 44 7.02 17.31 -4.33
C ASP A 44 5.99 18.45 -4.35
N GLY A 45 4.97 18.36 -5.19
CA GLY A 45 3.94 19.39 -5.33
C GLY A 45 2.64 18.88 -5.95
N VAL A 46 1.72 19.83 -6.17
CA VAL A 46 0.45 19.56 -6.84
C VAL A 46 0.68 19.45 -8.34
N ILE A 47 0.33 18.31 -8.92
CA ILE A 47 0.42 18.03 -10.35
C ILE A 47 -1.01 17.77 -10.87
N PRO A 48 -1.42 18.34 -12.02
CA PRO A 48 -2.68 18.00 -12.64
C PRO A 48 -2.74 16.52 -13.03
N LEU A 49 -3.88 15.86 -12.80
CA LEU A 49 -4.13 14.47 -13.18
C LEU A 49 -5.23 14.42 -14.25
N PRO A 50 -4.89 14.62 -15.53
CA PRO A 50 -5.85 14.53 -16.63
C PRO A 50 -6.26 13.06 -16.83
N PHE A 51 -7.57 12.81 -16.73
CA PHE A 51 -8.15 11.51 -17.04
C PHE A 51 -8.78 11.56 -18.43
N PRO A 52 -8.57 10.51 -19.27
CA PRO A 52 -8.11 9.15 -18.91
C PRO A 52 -6.59 8.90 -18.96
N GLU A 53 -5.77 9.88 -19.33
CA GLU A 53 -4.34 9.70 -19.61
C GLU A 53 -3.55 9.17 -18.40
N THR A 54 -3.92 9.61 -17.19
CA THR A 54 -3.31 9.20 -15.92
C THR A 54 -3.68 7.76 -15.48
N PHE A 55 -4.54 7.03 -16.20
CA PHE A 55 -4.82 5.62 -15.83
C PHE A 55 -3.65 4.67 -16.12
N GLY A 56 -2.75 5.05 -17.03
CA GLY A 56 -1.60 4.24 -17.43
C GLY A 56 -0.44 4.27 -16.44
N PRO A 57 0.67 3.59 -16.78
CA PRO A 57 1.90 3.66 -16.00
C PRO A 57 2.61 5.01 -16.12
N HIS A 58 3.14 5.49 -15.00
CA HIS A 58 3.92 6.71 -14.87
C HIS A 58 5.41 6.37 -14.79
N ASN A 59 5.99 6.02 -15.94
CA ASN A 59 7.35 5.47 -16.03
C ASN A 59 8.47 6.46 -15.65
N ASP A 60 8.16 7.75 -15.62
CA ASP A 60 9.02 8.85 -15.18
C ASP A 60 9.23 8.86 -13.66
N PHE A 61 8.35 8.20 -12.89
CA PHE A 61 8.57 7.97 -11.46
C PHE A 61 9.33 6.65 -11.24
N ARG A 62 10.24 6.68 -10.26
CA ARG A 62 11.03 5.49 -9.87
C ARG A 62 10.16 4.38 -9.30
N THR A 63 9.05 4.72 -8.65
CA THR A 63 8.22 3.76 -7.91
C THR A 63 6.76 3.99 -8.21
N GLU A 64 6.04 2.90 -8.48
CA GLU A 64 4.62 2.92 -8.80
C GLU A 64 3.91 1.69 -8.26
N TRP A 65 2.66 1.88 -7.85
CA TRP A 65 1.86 0.85 -7.21
C TRP A 65 0.45 0.86 -7.78
N TRP A 66 -0.09 -0.33 -8.03
CA TRP A 66 -1.52 -0.52 -8.25
C TRP A 66 -2.04 -1.44 -7.16
N TYR A 67 -3.00 -0.94 -6.38
CA TYR A 67 -3.58 -1.68 -5.28
C TYR A 67 -5.09 -1.85 -5.48
N TYR A 68 -5.50 -3.08 -5.74
CA TYR A 68 -6.89 -3.47 -5.93
C TYR A 68 -7.35 -4.28 -4.73
N THR A 69 -8.46 -3.88 -4.12
CA THR A 69 -9.12 -4.62 -3.04
C THR A 69 -10.60 -4.66 -3.29
N GLY A 70 -11.26 -5.75 -2.91
CA GLY A 70 -12.70 -5.80 -3.00
C GLY A 70 -13.31 -6.99 -2.28
N ASN A 71 -14.63 -7.04 -2.34
CA ASN A 71 -15.43 -8.12 -1.82
C ASN A 71 -16.20 -8.76 -2.98
N LEU A 72 -16.33 -10.08 -2.94
CA LEU A 72 -17.06 -10.90 -3.90
C LEU A 72 -18.13 -11.69 -3.16
N GLU A 73 -19.20 -12.01 -3.87
CA GLU A 73 -20.28 -12.89 -3.41
C GLU A 73 -20.53 -13.93 -4.50
N THR A 74 -20.70 -15.20 -4.12
CA THR A 74 -21.10 -16.26 -5.06
C THR A 74 -22.61 -16.26 -5.27
N GLU A 75 -23.07 -16.99 -6.29
CA GLU A 75 -24.50 -17.17 -6.52
C GLU A 75 -25.22 -17.85 -5.33
N GLU A 76 -24.51 -18.67 -4.54
CA GLU A 76 -25.01 -19.29 -3.31
C GLU A 76 -24.88 -18.40 -2.06
N GLY A 77 -24.47 -17.13 -2.21
CA GLY A 77 -24.39 -16.16 -1.11
C GLY A 77 -23.13 -16.27 -0.25
N ARG A 78 -22.07 -16.96 -0.72
CA ARG A 78 -20.80 -17.02 0.01
C ARG A 78 -19.96 -15.77 -0.26
N HIS A 79 -19.51 -15.10 0.80
CA HIS A 79 -18.67 -13.91 0.68
C HIS A 79 -17.16 -14.23 0.68
N PHE A 80 -16.40 -13.48 -0.11
CA PHE A 80 -14.93 -13.49 -0.14
C PHE A 80 -14.39 -12.06 -0.16
N GLY A 81 -13.23 -11.85 0.46
CA GLY A 81 -12.40 -10.68 0.22
C GLY A 81 -11.25 -11.03 -0.72
N TYR A 82 -10.80 -10.08 -1.53
CA TYR A 82 -9.58 -10.22 -2.33
C TYR A 82 -8.70 -8.98 -2.24
N GLN A 83 -7.40 -9.19 -2.46
CA GLN A 83 -6.44 -8.14 -2.72
C GLN A 83 -5.53 -8.54 -3.89
N LEU A 84 -5.10 -7.54 -4.66
CA LEU A 84 -4.13 -7.67 -5.74
C LEU A 84 -3.26 -6.42 -5.75
N THR A 85 -1.94 -6.62 -5.63
CA THR A 85 -0.97 -5.53 -5.61
C THR A 85 0.09 -5.75 -6.68
N PHE A 86 0.31 -4.73 -7.49
CA PHE A 86 1.47 -4.64 -8.38
C PHE A 86 2.42 -3.58 -7.83
N PHE A 87 3.70 -3.93 -7.75
CA PHE A 87 4.78 -3.02 -7.38
C PHE A 87 5.79 -2.92 -8.53
N ARG A 88 6.05 -1.70 -8.98
CA ARG A 88 7.09 -1.40 -9.97
C ARG A 88 8.15 -0.52 -9.31
N GLN A 89 9.40 -0.92 -9.43
CA GLN A 89 10.55 -0.09 -9.10
C GLN A 89 11.50 -0.06 -10.30
N ALA A 90 11.76 1.14 -10.82
CA ALA A 90 12.71 1.35 -11.90
C ALA A 90 14.15 1.34 -11.34
N LEU A 91 15.04 0.65 -12.06
CA LEU A 91 16.47 0.60 -11.74
C LEU A 91 17.22 1.81 -12.32
N VAL A 92 16.77 2.31 -13.47
CA VAL A 92 17.31 3.48 -14.17
C VAL A 92 16.16 4.31 -14.75
N PRO A 93 16.36 5.63 -14.96
CA PRO A 93 15.40 6.47 -15.68
C PRO A 93 15.06 5.95 -17.08
N GLN A 94 13.88 6.29 -17.58
CA GLN A 94 13.36 5.76 -18.84
C GLN A 94 14.28 6.07 -20.03
N GLU A 95 14.95 7.22 -20.03
CA GLU A 95 15.87 7.67 -21.08
C GLU A 95 17.15 6.82 -21.14
N GLN A 96 17.48 6.12 -20.05
CA GLN A 96 18.66 5.27 -19.95
C GLN A 96 18.35 3.80 -20.29
N ILE A 97 17.09 3.48 -20.58
CA ILE A 97 16.70 2.14 -21.01
C ILE A 97 17.23 1.91 -22.42
N LEU A 98 18.31 1.14 -22.54
CA LEU A 98 18.80 0.65 -23.82
C LEU A 98 17.81 -0.38 -24.35
N THR A 99 17.21 -0.12 -25.51
CA THR A 99 16.42 -1.12 -26.23
C THR A 99 17.38 -2.16 -26.80
N SER A 100 17.62 -3.25 -26.07
CA SER A 100 18.19 -4.43 -26.69
C SER A 100 17.06 -5.16 -27.39
N GLU A 101 17.11 -5.21 -28.73
CA GLU A 101 16.28 -6.13 -29.49
C GLU A 101 16.54 -7.55 -28.98
N SER A 102 15.51 -8.16 -28.40
CA SER A 102 15.53 -9.55 -27.95
C SER A 102 15.99 -10.43 -29.12
N GLN A 103 17.14 -11.09 -28.97
CA GLN A 103 17.69 -12.01 -29.97
C GLN A 103 17.17 -13.45 -29.82
N TRP A 104 16.05 -13.63 -29.12
CA TRP A 104 15.39 -14.93 -28.95
C TRP A 104 14.67 -15.36 -30.23
#